data_AF-I0JQM0-F1
#
_entry.id   AF-I0JQM0-F1
#
_cell.length_a   1.000
_cell.length_b   1.000
_cell.length_c   1.000
_cell.angle_alpha   90.00
_cell.angle_beta   90.00
_cell.angle_gamma   90.00
#
_symmetry.space_group_name_H-M   'P 1'
#
loop_
_entity.id
_entity.type
_entity.pdbx_description
1 polymer ?
#
loop_
_entity_poly.entity_id
_entity_poly.type
_entity_poly.pdbx_seq_one_letter_code
_entity_poly.pdbx_strand_id
1 'polypeptide(L)'
;MKKILLLFMVVVIAIGGYFTYVFFIQSHDTVDEEVDQLADEAYEIILPDNSAEGKMNPAEQIASYETSYEQLINEAERRMDEIVTEAQKEYVTKKQNGEDISFSYFFSKYNSAADRLEASTDEGFQTIHESFKEHIGAEKATDLKEEYRQKKKQWRANLLAEVKESF
;
A
#
# COMPACT_ATOMS: atom_id res chain seq x y z
N MET A 1 -1.97 39.19 45.35
CA MET A 1 -1.20 37.92 45.20
C MET A 1 -2.02 36.81 44.54
N LYS A 2 -3.24 36.47 45.01
CA LYS A 2 -4.10 35.42 44.42
C LYS A 2 -4.40 35.54 42.91
N LYS A 3 -4.60 36.77 42.40
CA LYS A 3 -4.89 37.02 40.96
C LYS A 3 -3.68 36.81 40.04
N ILE A 4 -2.47 37.07 40.55
CA ILE A 4 -1.20 36.88 39.81
C ILE A 4 -0.85 35.39 39.74
N LEU A 5 -1.12 34.64 40.81
CA LEU A 5 -0.96 33.18 40.84
C LEU A 5 -1.91 32.49 39.82
N LEU A 6 -3.15 32.98 39.73
CA LEU A 6 -4.16 32.44 38.82
C LEU A 6 -3.79 32.73 37.35
N LEU A 7 -3.24 33.91 37.06
CA LEU A 7 -2.72 34.25 35.73
C LEU A 7 -1.55 33.34 35.32
N PHE A 8 -0.62 33.08 36.23
CA PHE A 8 0.54 32.20 35.95
C PHE A 8 0.10 30.75 35.67
N MET A 9 -0.90 30.24 36.39
CA MET A 9 -1.43 28.90 36.19
C MET A 9 -2.10 28.75 34.80
N VAL A 10 -2.82 29.76 34.33
CA VAL A 10 -3.43 29.76 32.98
C VAL A 10 -2.34 29.76 31.90
N VAL A 11 -1.26 30.51 32.10
CA VAL A 11 -0.12 30.54 31.17
C VAL A 11 0.60 29.19 31.13
N VAL A 12 0.78 28.51 32.25
CA VAL A 12 1.39 27.17 32.28
C VAL A 12 0.49 26.13 31.61
N ILE A 13 -0.83 26.23 31.73
CA ILE A 13 -1.77 25.34 31.02
C ILE A 13 -1.77 25.64 29.51
N ALA A 14 -1.70 26.91 29.11
CA ALA A 14 -1.63 27.27 27.69
C ALA A 14 -0.31 26.86 27.05
N ILE A 15 0.83 27.08 27.73
CA ILE A 15 2.15 26.66 27.28
C ILE A 15 2.26 25.14 27.30
N GLY A 16 1.80 24.48 28.37
CA GLY A 16 1.78 23.02 28.47
C GLY A 16 0.88 22.39 27.41
N GLY A 17 -0.31 22.96 27.17
CA GLY A 17 -1.22 22.53 26.11
C GLY A 17 -0.63 22.73 24.71
N TYR A 18 0.03 23.85 24.46
CA TYR A 18 0.76 24.10 23.23
C TYR A 18 1.96 23.15 23.07
N PHE A 19 2.70 22.89 24.15
CA PHE A 19 3.83 21.97 24.14
C PHE A 19 3.38 20.53 23.91
N THR A 20 2.26 20.08 24.52
CA THR A 20 1.67 18.78 24.22
C THR A 20 1.13 18.72 22.79
N TYR A 21 0.59 19.82 22.26
CA TYR A 21 0.13 19.89 20.88
C TYR A 21 1.32 19.78 19.90
N VAL A 22 2.36 20.57 20.08
CA VAL A 22 3.54 20.55 19.20
C VAL A 22 4.38 19.28 19.38
N PHE A 23 4.57 18.81 20.62
CA PHE A 23 5.50 17.71 20.90
C PHE A 23 4.84 16.32 20.92
N PHE A 24 3.51 16.23 21.00
CA PHE A 24 2.79 14.95 21.07
C PHE A 24 1.76 14.76 19.94
N ILE A 25 1.21 15.84 19.36
CA ILE A 25 0.30 15.74 18.21
C ILE A 25 1.05 15.90 16.89
N GLN A 26 2.07 16.77 16.79
CA GLN A 26 2.89 16.89 15.58
C GLN A 26 3.90 15.74 15.40
N SER A 27 4.28 15.05 16.48
CA SER A 27 5.15 13.86 16.40
C SER A 27 4.42 12.58 15.99
N HIS A 28 3.09 12.65 15.81
CA HIS A 28 2.30 11.59 15.18
C HIS A 28 2.20 11.75 13.65
N ASP A 29 3.04 12.61 13.08
CA ASP A 29 3.21 12.81 11.63
C ASP A 29 4.56 12.25 11.14
N THR A 30 5.04 11.17 11.76
CA THR A 30 5.88 10.19 11.06
C THR A 30 4.97 9.09 10.52
N VAL A 31 3.91 9.49 9.83
CA VAL A 31 3.35 8.64 8.79
C VAL A 31 4.45 8.62 7.74
N ASP A 32 5.11 7.48 7.66
CA ASP A 32 6.30 7.30 6.84
C ASP A 32 5.93 7.68 5.40
N GLU A 33 6.38 8.84 4.94
CA GLU A 33 6.03 9.40 3.63
C GLU A 33 6.38 8.39 2.53
N GLU A 34 7.37 7.54 2.77
CA GLU A 34 7.78 6.43 1.92
C GLU A 34 6.69 5.35 1.79
N VAL A 35 6.05 4.89 2.89
CA VAL A 35 5.00 3.85 2.85
C VAL A 35 3.74 4.35 2.14
N ASP A 36 3.39 5.62 2.36
CA ASP A 36 2.23 6.23 1.72
C ASP A 36 2.47 6.44 0.22
N GLN A 37 3.67 6.90 -0.17
CA GLN A 37 4.04 7.04 -1.59
C GLN A 37 4.02 5.70 -2.32
N LEU A 38 4.53 4.63 -1.71
CA LEU A 38 4.53 3.28 -2.30
C LEU A 38 3.11 2.75 -2.56
N ALA A 39 2.18 3.07 -1.66
CA ALA A 39 0.80 2.60 -1.76
C ALA A 39 -0.06 3.44 -2.73
N ASP A 40 0.25 4.74 -2.87
CA ASP A 40 -0.62 5.70 -3.55
C ASP A 40 -0.14 6.04 -4.98
N GLU A 41 1.06 5.63 -5.38
CA GLU A 41 1.57 5.88 -6.73
C GLU A 41 0.77 5.06 -7.78
N ALA A 42 0.26 5.75 -8.80
CA ALA A 42 -0.43 5.11 -9.91
C ALA A 42 0.52 4.28 -10.78
N TYR A 43 0.04 3.13 -11.26
CA TYR A 43 0.80 2.29 -12.18
C TYR A 43 0.88 2.87 -13.59
N GLU A 44 2.05 2.79 -14.22
CA GLU A 44 2.18 2.97 -15.66
C GLU A 44 1.74 1.68 -16.36
N ILE A 45 0.49 1.64 -16.83
CA ILE A 45 -0.08 0.47 -17.51
C ILE A 45 0.33 0.48 -18.98
N ILE A 46 1.21 -0.45 -19.34
CA ILE A 46 1.58 -0.71 -20.73
C ILE A 46 0.53 -1.66 -21.32
N LEU A 47 -0.26 -1.18 -22.27
CA LEU A 47 -1.16 -2.04 -23.04
C LEU A 47 -0.51 -2.47 -24.36
N PRO A 48 -0.86 -3.65 -24.90
CA PRO A 48 -0.44 -4.06 -26.23
C PRO A 48 -0.87 -3.07 -27.31
N ASP A 49 0.01 -2.84 -28.29
CA ASP A 49 -0.33 -2.02 -29.45
C ASP A 49 -1.27 -2.78 -30.40
N ASN A 50 -2.55 -2.51 -30.23
CA ASN A 50 -3.63 -3.09 -31.05
C ASN A 50 -3.66 -2.53 -32.48
N SER A 51 -2.84 -1.53 -32.86
CA SER A 51 -2.72 -1.09 -34.26
C SER A 51 -2.06 -2.13 -35.18
N ALA A 52 -1.42 -3.14 -34.59
CA ALA A 52 -0.90 -4.33 -35.28
C ALA A 52 -1.93 -5.47 -35.37
N GLU A 53 -3.19 -5.27 -34.96
CA GLU A 53 -4.27 -6.24 -35.11
C GLU A 53 -4.36 -6.74 -36.57
N GLY A 54 -4.14 -8.04 -36.75
CA GLY A 54 -4.04 -8.70 -38.06
C GLY A 54 -2.64 -9.11 -38.48
N LYS A 55 -1.58 -8.62 -37.81
CA LYS A 55 -0.20 -9.12 -37.98
C LYS A 55 0.17 -10.18 -36.96
N MET A 56 -0.31 -10.07 -35.72
CA MET A 56 -0.13 -11.10 -34.69
C MET A 56 -1.16 -12.21 -34.85
N ASN A 57 -0.71 -13.45 -34.62
CA ASN A 57 -1.61 -14.57 -34.40
C ASN A 57 -2.25 -14.51 -32.99
N PRO A 58 -3.35 -15.26 -32.74
CA PRO A 58 -4.04 -15.21 -31.45
C PRO A 58 -3.18 -15.50 -30.22
N ALA A 59 -2.17 -16.37 -30.33
CA ALA A 59 -1.29 -16.70 -29.21
C ALA A 59 -0.34 -15.54 -28.88
N GLU A 60 0.17 -14.83 -29.89
CA GLU A 60 1.03 -13.65 -29.70
C GLU A 60 0.24 -12.50 -29.05
N GLN A 61 -1.02 -12.31 -29.44
CA GLN A 61 -1.89 -11.30 -28.82
C GLN A 61 -2.07 -11.60 -27.33
N ILE A 62 -2.40 -12.85 -26.97
CA ILE A 62 -2.55 -13.27 -25.57
C ILE A 62 -1.25 -13.02 -24.79
N ALA A 63 -0.09 -13.44 -25.32
CA ALA A 63 1.20 -13.29 -24.66
C ALA A 63 1.57 -11.82 -24.37
N SER A 64 1.16 -10.88 -25.23
CA SER A 64 1.40 -9.46 -25.00
C SER A 64 0.62 -8.90 -23.80
N TYR A 65 -0.62 -9.35 -23.60
CA TYR A 65 -1.42 -9.01 -22.43
C TYR A 65 -0.90 -9.73 -21.17
N GLU A 66 -0.47 -10.98 -21.28
CA GLU A 66 0.19 -11.70 -20.19
C GLU A 66 1.44 -10.95 -19.72
N THR A 67 2.24 -10.41 -20.64
CA THR A 67 3.41 -9.57 -20.30
C THR A 67 2.99 -8.31 -19.54
N SER A 68 1.94 -7.63 -20.00
CA SER A 68 1.42 -6.41 -19.37
C SER A 68 0.90 -6.68 -17.96
N TYR A 69 0.19 -7.79 -17.79
CA TYR A 69 -0.30 -8.27 -16.51
C TYR A 69 0.86 -8.64 -15.58
N GLU A 70 1.83 -9.41 -16.03
CA GLU A 70 2.98 -9.78 -15.21
C GLU A 70 3.80 -8.57 -14.78
N GLN A 71 3.94 -7.53 -15.61
CA GLN A 71 4.57 -6.28 -15.19
C GLN A 71 3.82 -5.60 -14.04
N LEU A 72 2.49 -5.51 -14.12
CA LEU A 72 1.66 -4.98 -13.04
C LEU A 72 1.83 -5.79 -11.75
N ILE A 73 1.78 -7.11 -11.84
CA ILE A 73 1.92 -8.01 -10.70
C ILE A 73 3.30 -7.88 -10.05
N ASN A 74 4.38 -7.93 -10.84
CA ASN A 74 5.74 -7.83 -10.31
C ASN A 74 5.98 -6.49 -9.60
N GLU A 75 5.42 -5.41 -10.13
CA GLU A 75 5.53 -4.09 -9.49
C GLU A 75 4.70 -4.01 -8.21
N ALA A 76 3.49 -4.58 -8.18
CA ALA A 76 2.69 -4.68 -6.96
C ALA A 76 3.38 -5.53 -5.87
N GLU A 77 4.00 -6.65 -6.26
CA GLU A 77 4.78 -7.51 -5.35
C GLU A 77 5.98 -6.75 -4.77
N ARG A 78 6.76 -6.07 -5.61
CA ARG A 78 7.88 -5.24 -5.16
C ARG A 78 7.44 -4.19 -4.13
N ARG A 79 6.34 -3.48 -4.38
CA ARG A 79 5.81 -2.46 -3.46
C ARG A 79 5.29 -3.08 -2.16
N MET A 80 4.67 -4.27 -2.23
CA MET A 80 4.25 -5.00 -1.04
C MET A 80 5.45 -5.40 -0.17
N ASP A 81 6.52 -5.92 -0.79
CA ASP A 81 7.77 -6.29 -0.10
C ASP A 81 8.42 -5.07 0.59
N GLU A 82 8.32 -3.89 -0.03
CA GLU A 82 8.80 -2.64 0.56
C GLU A 82 7.97 -2.20 1.76
N ILE A 83 6.63 -2.30 1.69
CA ILE A 83 5.73 -2.06 2.83
C ILE A 83 6.08 -2.99 4.01
N VAL A 84 6.35 -4.27 3.73
CA VAL A 84 6.76 -5.26 4.75
C VAL A 84 8.13 -4.90 5.33
N THR A 85 9.09 -4.52 4.48
CA THR A 85 10.44 -4.13 4.90
C THR A 85 10.40 -2.94 5.86
N GLU A 86 9.61 -1.91 5.54
CA GLU A 86 9.43 -0.75 6.42
C GLU A 86 8.73 -1.13 7.73
N ALA A 87 7.77 -2.07 7.69
CA ALA A 87 7.17 -2.64 8.89
C ALA A 87 8.23 -3.28 9.81
N GLN A 88 9.05 -4.17 9.27
CA GLN A 88 10.10 -4.83 10.04
C GLN A 88 11.10 -3.83 10.64
N LYS A 89 11.51 -2.83 9.85
CA LYS A 89 12.43 -1.76 10.25
C LYS A 89 11.86 -0.89 11.37
N GLU A 90 10.62 -0.43 11.26
CA GLU A 90 9.96 0.35 12.32
C GLU A 90 9.84 -0.49 13.60
N TYR A 91 9.49 -1.77 13.48
CA TYR A 91 9.33 -2.65 14.64
C TYR A 91 10.66 -2.82 15.40
N VAL A 92 11.73 -3.18 14.68
CA VAL A 92 13.06 -3.38 15.26
C VAL A 92 13.56 -2.09 15.93
N THR A 93 13.40 -0.95 15.27
CA THR A 93 13.84 0.35 15.79
C THR A 93 13.14 0.71 17.09
N LYS A 94 11.82 0.61 17.12
CA LYS A 94 11.02 0.92 18.32
C LYS A 94 11.33 -0.03 19.48
N LYS A 95 11.54 -1.33 19.20
CA LYS A 95 11.98 -2.29 20.23
C LYS A 95 13.36 -1.95 20.80
N GLN A 96 14.31 -1.55 19.96
CA GLN A 96 15.64 -1.11 20.41
C GLN A 96 15.59 0.14 21.30
N ASN A 97 14.64 1.04 21.04
CA ASN A 97 14.40 2.23 21.86
C ASN A 97 13.65 1.95 23.18
N GLY A 98 13.24 0.70 23.42
CA GLY A 98 12.43 0.33 24.59
C GLY A 98 10.98 0.81 24.51
N GLU A 99 10.50 1.16 23.32
CA GLU A 99 9.10 1.51 23.10
C GLU A 99 8.23 0.24 23.13
N ASP A 100 7.06 0.34 23.78
CA ASP A 100 6.06 -0.71 23.68
C ASP A 100 5.27 -0.53 22.38
N ILE A 101 5.18 -1.60 21.60
CA ILE A 101 4.51 -1.60 20.30
C ILE A 101 3.39 -2.60 20.37
N SER A 102 2.16 -2.13 20.17
CA SER A 102 1.02 -3.03 20.04
C SER A 102 0.97 -3.63 18.63
N PHE A 103 0.78 -4.95 18.56
CA PHE A 103 0.51 -5.65 17.31
C PHE A 103 -0.68 -5.01 16.56
N SER A 104 -1.72 -4.60 17.29
CA SER A 104 -2.91 -3.99 16.68
C SER A 104 -2.64 -2.68 15.96
N TYR A 105 -1.79 -1.81 16.52
CA TYR A 105 -1.41 -0.54 15.89
C TYR A 105 -0.66 -0.78 14.58
N PHE A 106 0.33 -1.67 14.64
CA PHE A 106 1.17 -2.02 13.51
C PHE A 106 0.37 -2.68 12.38
N PHE A 107 -0.42 -3.69 12.74
CA PHE A 107 -1.32 -4.36 11.80
C PHE A 107 -2.28 -3.37 11.14
N SER A 108 -2.84 -2.41 11.89
CA SER A 108 -3.71 -1.39 11.31
C SER A 108 -2.99 -0.48 10.31
N LYS A 109 -1.77 -0.02 10.63
CA LYS A 109 -1.00 0.88 9.76
C LYS A 109 -0.65 0.20 8.43
N TYR A 110 -0.02 -0.96 8.49
CA TYR A 110 0.49 -1.65 7.30
C TYR A 110 -0.61 -2.31 6.47
N ASN A 111 -1.72 -2.75 7.10
CA ASN A 111 -2.89 -3.15 6.30
C ASN A 111 -3.51 -1.98 5.57
N SER A 112 -3.55 -0.78 6.16
CA SER A 112 -4.10 0.38 5.46
C SER A 112 -3.26 0.74 4.24
N ALA A 113 -1.93 0.65 4.33
CA ALA A 113 -1.05 0.82 3.17
C ALA A 113 -1.29 -0.28 2.11
N ALA A 114 -1.39 -1.54 2.53
CA ALA A 114 -1.72 -2.64 1.63
C ALA A 114 -3.09 -2.51 0.98
N ASP A 115 -4.10 -1.95 1.67
CA ASP A 115 -5.43 -1.66 1.11
C ASP A 115 -5.35 -0.64 -0.03
N ARG A 116 -4.54 0.41 0.12
CA ARG A 116 -4.38 1.44 -0.90
C ARG A 116 -3.56 0.93 -2.09
N LEU A 117 -2.48 0.18 -1.83
CA LEU A 117 -1.71 -0.50 -2.87
C LEU A 117 -2.60 -1.47 -3.68
N GLU A 118 -3.44 -2.25 -3.00
CA GLU A 118 -4.38 -3.16 -3.66
C GLU A 118 -5.41 -2.40 -4.50
N ALA A 119 -5.93 -1.26 -4.01
CA ALA A 119 -6.85 -0.43 -4.78
C ALA A 119 -6.20 0.14 -6.05
N SER A 120 -4.98 0.67 -5.95
CA SER A 120 -4.21 1.15 -7.12
C SER A 120 -3.94 -0.01 -8.11
N THR A 121 -3.61 -1.20 -7.59
CA THR A 121 -3.39 -2.38 -8.43
C THR A 121 -4.69 -2.84 -9.10
N ASP A 122 -5.82 -2.78 -8.41
CA ASP A 122 -7.15 -3.12 -8.93
C ASP A 122 -7.51 -2.22 -10.12
N GLU A 123 -7.21 -0.92 -10.04
CA GLU A 123 -7.42 0.04 -11.14
C GLU A 123 -6.56 -0.30 -12.37
N GLY A 124 -5.27 -0.59 -12.13
CA GLY A 124 -4.35 -1.04 -13.18
C GLY A 124 -4.81 -2.34 -13.85
N PHE A 125 -5.22 -3.30 -13.03
CA PHE A 125 -5.74 -4.58 -13.48
C PHE A 125 -7.02 -4.42 -14.29
N GLN A 126 -7.95 -3.57 -13.85
CA GLN A 126 -9.20 -3.32 -14.56
C GLN A 126 -8.94 -2.81 -15.98
N THR A 127 -7.96 -1.92 -16.15
CA THR A 127 -7.55 -1.41 -17.47
C THR A 127 -7.09 -2.54 -18.39
N ILE A 128 -6.19 -3.41 -17.90
CA ILE A 128 -5.70 -4.58 -18.65
C ILE A 128 -6.85 -5.54 -18.97
N HIS A 129 -7.69 -5.84 -17.98
CA HIS A 129 -8.78 -6.81 -18.10
C HIS A 129 -9.87 -6.34 -19.08
N GLU A 130 -10.22 -5.06 -19.10
CA GLU A 130 -11.19 -4.51 -20.05
C GLU A 130 -10.68 -4.61 -21.49
N SER A 131 -9.43 -4.21 -21.73
CA SER A 131 -8.79 -4.35 -23.05
C SER A 131 -8.67 -5.83 -23.46
N PHE A 132 -8.23 -6.70 -22.55
CA PHE A 132 -8.12 -8.14 -22.80
C PHE A 132 -9.49 -8.75 -23.15
N LYS A 133 -10.56 -8.34 -22.46
CA LYS A 133 -11.92 -8.79 -22.75
C LYS A 133 -12.40 -8.36 -24.12
N GLU A 134 -12.08 -7.14 -24.54
CA GLU A 134 -12.45 -6.60 -25.85
C GLU A 134 -11.74 -7.34 -26.99
N HIS A 135 -10.43 -7.56 -26.86
CA HIS A 135 -9.58 -8.04 -27.96
C HIS A 135 -9.38 -9.56 -27.98
N ILE A 136 -9.42 -10.23 -26.81
CA ILE A 136 -9.20 -11.68 -26.70
C ILE A 136 -10.52 -12.42 -26.44
N GLY A 137 -11.36 -11.90 -25.55
CA GLY A 137 -12.71 -12.42 -25.32
C GLY A 137 -13.06 -12.68 -23.86
N ALA A 138 -14.37 -12.76 -23.60
CA ALA A 138 -14.93 -12.75 -22.24
C ALA A 138 -14.60 -13.98 -21.39
N GLU A 139 -14.48 -15.16 -22.00
CA GLU A 139 -14.13 -16.39 -21.27
C GLU A 139 -12.71 -16.28 -20.71
N LYS A 140 -11.72 -15.96 -21.57
CA LYS A 140 -10.34 -15.77 -21.15
C LYS A 140 -10.15 -14.64 -20.16
N ALA A 141 -10.87 -13.53 -20.32
CA ALA A 141 -10.85 -12.44 -19.33
C ALA A 141 -11.38 -12.88 -17.97
N THR A 142 -12.35 -13.79 -17.93
CA THR A 142 -12.85 -14.37 -16.68
C THR A 142 -11.78 -15.20 -15.98
N ASP A 143 -11.03 -16.02 -16.74
CA ASP A 143 -9.91 -16.79 -16.20
C ASP A 143 -8.83 -15.86 -15.59
N LEU A 144 -8.43 -14.82 -16.34
CA LEU A 144 -7.44 -13.83 -15.90
C LEU A 144 -7.88 -13.12 -14.60
N LYS A 145 -9.16 -12.75 -14.51
CA LYS A 145 -9.73 -12.14 -13.30
C LYS A 145 -9.70 -13.07 -12.10
N GLU A 146 -9.93 -14.36 -12.32
CA GLU A 146 -9.87 -15.32 -11.22
C GLU A 146 -8.42 -15.54 -10.76
N GLU A 147 -7.47 -15.62 -11.69
CA GLU A 147 -6.04 -15.68 -11.37
C GLU A 147 -5.61 -14.49 -10.51
N TYR A 148 -5.95 -13.27 -10.93
CA TYR A 148 -5.67 -12.05 -10.19
C TYR A 148 -6.24 -12.06 -8.77
N ARG A 149 -7.48 -12.55 -8.60
CA ARG A 149 -8.10 -12.69 -7.27
C ARG A 149 -7.36 -13.68 -6.37
N GLN A 150 -6.78 -14.74 -6.94
CA GLN A 150 -5.99 -15.69 -6.16
C GLN A 150 -4.65 -15.07 -5.75
N LYS A 151 -3.97 -14.33 -6.64
CA LYS A 151 -2.76 -13.56 -6.29
C LYS A 151 -3.03 -12.57 -5.15
N LYS A 152 -4.10 -11.79 -5.22
CA LYS A 152 -4.54 -10.88 -4.14
C LYS A 152 -4.70 -11.58 -2.79
N LYS A 153 -5.39 -12.72 -2.77
CA LYS A 153 -5.57 -13.51 -1.53
C LYS A 153 -4.23 -13.98 -0.97
N GLN A 154 -3.32 -14.41 -1.84
CA GLN A 154 -1.98 -14.86 -1.45
C GLN A 154 -1.17 -13.71 -0.86
N TRP A 155 -1.15 -12.54 -1.49
CA TRP A 155 -0.45 -11.36 -0.95
C TRP A 155 -0.93 -10.98 0.44
N ARG A 156 -2.25 -10.97 0.67
CA ARG A 156 -2.82 -10.70 2.01
C ARG A 156 -2.45 -11.74 3.04
N ALA A 157 -2.43 -13.02 2.65
CA ALA A 157 -2.01 -14.09 3.55
C ALA A 157 -0.53 -13.95 3.93
N ASN A 158 0.33 -13.61 2.96
CA ASN A 158 1.77 -13.41 3.18
C ASN A 158 2.04 -12.20 4.08
N LEU A 159 1.42 -11.04 3.79
CA LEU A 159 1.55 -9.84 4.63
C LEU A 159 1.17 -10.13 6.08
N LEU A 160 0.05 -10.81 6.32
CA LEU A 160 -0.37 -11.19 7.67
C LEU A 160 0.64 -12.12 8.36
N ALA A 161 1.21 -13.08 7.62
CA ALA A 161 2.22 -13.99 8.15
C ALA A 161 3.49 -13.24 8.54
N GLU A 162 4.01 -12.37 7.67
CA GLU A 162 5.24 -11.62 7.88
C GLU A 162 5.11 -10.58 9.01
N VAL A 163 4.00 -9.85 9.05
CA VAL A 163 3.69 -8.95 10.16
C VAL A 163 3.61 -9.73 11.47
N LYS A 164 3.01 -10.93 11.48
CA LYS A 164 2.93 -11.75 12.69
C LYS A 164 4.28 -12.30 13.13
N GLU A 165 5.12 -12.76 12.21
CA GLU A 165 6.48 -13.25 12.52
C GLU A 165 7.41 -12.17 13.06
N SER A 166 7.13 -10.90 12.71
CA SER A 166 7.88 -9.76 13.22
C SER A 166 7.62 -9.49 14.70
N PHE A 167 6.51 -9.95 15.29
CA PHE A 167 6.14 -9.69 16.69
C PHE A 167 6.55 -10.83 17.65
#